data_AF-A0A8G1RPN4-F1
#
_entry.id   AF-A0A8G1RPN4-F1
#
_cell.length_a   1.000
_cell.length_b   1.000
_cell.length_c   1.000
_cell.angle_alpha   90.00
_cell.angle_beta   90.00
_cell.angle_gamma   90.00
#
_symmetry.space_group_name_H-M   'P 1'
#
loop_
_entity.id
_entity.type
_entity.pdbx_description
1 polymer ?
#
loop_
_entity_poly.entity_id
_entity_poly.type
_entity_poly.pdbx_seq_one_letter_code
_entity_poly.pdbx_strand_id
1 'polypeptide(L)'
;MSNVLGIAWRAPCPGLRASSLFLSVSPKPLPLANYLTSSLRPSSSRHRNLFSARSFCFLRDASALRHSRNPLVFSPAPTRSFQTSAPLRSSKPPAVDHGVKPRPEPFSLADINAIFGARAKVSQSMGNRVLAVLHGRRLNGTLDLDLPVDISRSVRPHSLDAALSYLREHYPMDEDAAIMARIEREELEEEQKLIRRAEELGLYKPQSGQYEAELGENKDVSGKSVFQEMRKRNEERLLAEDEQKRKEWLEGAAQDQEKYKQMRERNTALQKVENTSALELRERADPRERPLLAWVQKHHLRAMETDVDVTKMTTSRRIVPSLIFSLVALGLCYAFAVFYEPPARADRLWPDTPRAAATLMGIIGINVGIFALWRAWPPSWRLLNRYFISVAAYPRPFSIIGNVFSHQKPLHLSVNMVMLWFVGTRLHDEVGRGEFLSLYMASGIVGSLLSLSAHVLLGQWTVTALGASGAISGIVAGWCILHANDNLTFYLLPEDWQGVVSARGWFILSTIVAAEVVRLAMTFRAPALDHWAHIGGYITGIIWASFKNAKEKKRREEMSWFQRLFSN
;
A
#
# COMPACT_ATOMS: atom_id res chain seq x y z
N MET A 1 17.76 -18.38 -16.90
CA MET A 1 16.39 -17.83 -17.06
C MET A 1 15.25 -18.87 -16.92
N SER A 2 15.49 -20.19 -17.03
CA SER A 2 14.41 -21.20 -16.98
C SER A 2 13.65 -21.32 -15.65
N ASN A 3 14.23 -20.89 -14.53
CA ASN A 3 13.61 -21.03 -13.19
C ASN A 3 12.59 -19.95 -12.82
N VAL A 4 12.63 -18.76 -13.46
CA VAL A 4 11.69 -17.67 -13.18
C VAL A 4 10.31 -18.01 -13.73
N LEU A 5 10.26 -18.56 -14.95
CA LEU A 5 9.02 -19.00 -15.58
C LEU A 5 8.38 -20.17 -14.82
N GLY A 6 9.17 -21.12 -14.30
CA GLY A 6 8.65 -22.25 -13.52
C GLY A 6 8.00 -21.86 -12.18
N ILE A 7 8.51 -20.81 -11.51
CA ILE A 7 7.91 -20.29 -10.26
C ILE A 7 6.78 -19.30 -10.58
N ALA A 8 6.92 -18.45 -11.60
CA ALA A 8 5.86 -17.54 -12.04
C ALA A 8 4.64 -18.26 -12.65
N TRP A 9 4.79 -19.50 -13.14
CA TRP A 9 3.68 -20.33 -13.62
C TRP A 9 2.92 -21.02 -12.48
N ARG A 10 3.48 -21.06 -11.26
CA ARG A 10 2.82 -21.69 -10.10
C ARG A 10 2.17 -20.62 -9.24
N ALA A 11 0.87 -20.39 -9.46
CA ALA A 11 0.06 -19.53 -8.59
C ALA A 11 0.11 -20.03 -7.13
N PRO A 12 0.26 -19.15 -6.13
CA PRO A 12 0.16 -19.53 -4.73
C PRO A 12 -1.27 -20.05 -4.46
N CYS A 13 -1.39 -21.25 -3.88
CA CYS A 13 -2.65 -21.82 -3.43
C CYS A 13 -2.61 -22.01 -1.90
N PRO A 14 -3.54 -21.44 -1.13
CA PRO A 14 -3.61 -21.65 0.31
C PRO A 14 -4.23 -23.04 0.59
N GLY A 15 -3.40 -24.07 0.78
CA GLY A 15 -3.85 -25.46 1.02
C GLY A 15 -2.92 -26.48 0.34
N LEU A 16 -2.73 -27.65 0.97
CA LEU A 16 -1.86 -28.70 0.45
C LEU A 16 -2.43 -29.22 -0.88
N ARG A 17 -1.73 -28.90 -1.98
CA ARG A 17 -2.07 -29.39 -3.31
C ARG A 17 -2.13 -30.92 -3.32
N ALA A 18 -3.21 -31.48 -3.83
CA ALA A 18 -3.17 -32.79 -4.44
C ALA A 18 -2.30 -32.71 -5.71
N SER A 19 -1.09 -33.27 -5.60
CA SER A 19 -0.21 -33.77 -6.67
C SER A 19 -0.39 -33.19 -8.07
N SER A 20 0.48 -32.27 -8.49
CA SER A 20 0.73 -32.00 -9.90
C SER A 20 2.02 -32.71 -10.33
N LEU A 21 1.86 -33.85 -11.01
CA LEU A 21 2.90 -34.58 -11.72
C LEU A 21 3.54 -33.69 -12.79
N PHE A 22 4.79 -33.29 -12.58
CA PHE A 22 5.79 -33.13 -13.64
C PHE A 22 7.15 -33.39 -13.00
N LEU A 23 7.63 -34.63 -13.14
CA LEU A 23 9.05 -34.96 -12.94
C LEU A 23 9.83 -34.16 -13.99
N SER A 24 10.56 -33.13 -13.57
CA SER A 24 11.68 -32.64 -14.36
C SER A 24 12.78 -33.69 -14.27
N VAL A 25 12.88 -34.54 -15.29
CA VAL A 25 14.04 -35.39 -15.49
C VAL A 25 15.27 -34.48 -15.55
N SER A 26 16.13 -34.60 -14.53
CA SER A 26 17.47 -34.01 -14.57
C SER A 26 18.27 -34.77 -15.64
N PRO A 27 18.86 -34.10 -16.64
CA PRO A 27 19.71 -34.80 -17.60
C PRO A 27 21.00 -35.19 -16.88
N LYS A 28 21.16 -36.49 -16.59
CA LYS A 28 22.48 -37.05 -16.33
C LYS A 28 23.32 -36.87 -17.60
N PRO A 29 24.59 -36.43 -17.51
CA PRO A 29 25.45 -36.38 -18.68
C PRO A 29 25.88 -37.80 -19.03
N LEU A 30 25.65 -38.22 -20.27
CA LEU A 30 26.33 -39.34 -20.89
C LEU A 30 27.22 -38.83 -22.02
N PRO A 31 28.35 -39.49 -22.29
CA PRO A 31 29.52 -38.87 -22.89
C PRO A 31 29.40 -38.72 -24.41
N LEU A 32 30.16 -37.75 -24.91
CA LEU A 32 30.38 -37.44 -26.32
C LEU A 32 30.71 -38.69 -27.15
N ALA A 33 30.02 -38.83 -28.28
CA ALA A 33 30.54 -39.47 -29.48
C ALA A 33 30.29 -38.55 -30.68
N ASN A 34 31.38 -38.08 -31.26
CA ASN A 34 31.45 -37.40 -32.56
C ASN A 34 30.89 -38.31 -33.65
N TYR A 35 30.12 -37.77 -34.61
CA TYR A 35 30.25 -38.10 -36.04
C TYR A 35 29.56 -37.03 -36.91
N LEU A 36 30.42 -36.25 -37.58
CA LEU A 36 30.41 -35.83 -38.99
C LEU A 36 29.10 -35.42 -39.70
N THR A 37 29.08 -34.13 -40.07
CA THR A 37 28.85 -33.53 -41.41
C THR A 37 27.66 -33.94 -42.28
N SER A 38 26.86 -32.95 -42.68
CA SER A 38 26.67 -32.51 -44.09
C SER A 38 25.67 -31.34 -44.10
N SER A 39 26.14 -30.14 -44.46
CA SER A 39 25.85 -29.44 -45.71
C SER A 39 24.38 -29.38 -46.10
N LEU A 40 23.83 -28.16 -46.19
CA LEU A 40 23.24 -27.61 -47.43
C LEU A 40 22.81 -26.14 -47.20
N ARG A 41 23.38 -25.28 -48.04
CA ARG A 41 22.94 -23.91 -48.41
C ARG A 41 21.75 -24.03 -49.40
N PRO A 42 21.14 -22.95 -49.97
CA PRO A 42 21.29 -21.50 -49.75
C PRO A 42 19.95 -20.69 -49.81
N SER A 43 20.09 -19.36 -49.75
CA SER A 43 19.49 -18.37 -50.66
C SER A 43 18.23 -17.56 -50.25
N SER A 44 18.51 -16.29 -49.95
CA SER A 44 17.92 -15.06 -50.51
C SER A 44 16.40 -14.95 -50.75
N SER A 45 15.80 -13.90 -50.16
CA SER A 45 15.09 -12.88 -50.95
C SER A 45 15.03 -11.54 -50.21
N ARG A 46 15.19 -10.46 -50.98
CA ARG A 46 15.06 -9.05 -50.61
C ARG A 46 13.59 -8.62 -50.70
N HIS A 47 13.21 -7.58 -49.93
CA HIS A 47 12.53 -6.33 -50.34
C HIS A 47 12.16 -5.58 -49.04
N ARG A 48 12.73 -4.39 -48.72
CA ARG A 48 12.28 -3.01 -49.08
C ARG A 48 10.77 -2.81 -48.78
N ASN A 49 10.28 -1.79 -48.07
CA ASN A 49 10.79 -0.42 -47.86
C ASN A 49 9.80 0.41 -46.99
N LEU A 50 10.30 1.52 -46.39
CA LEU A 50 9.62 2.81 -46.05
C LEU A 50 8.60 2.81 -44.88
N PHE A 51 8.55 3.74 -43.93
CA PHE A 51 8.64 5.22 -43.93
C PHE A 51 9.18 5.73 -42.57
N SER A 52 10.21 6.59 -42.54
CA SER A 52 10.15 8.07 -42.48
C SER A 52 9.63 8.66 -41.17
N ALA A 53 10.57 9.00 -40.27
CA ALA A 53 10.37 9.94 -39.17
C ALA A 53 10.66 11.37 -39.64
N ARG A 54 9.76 12.32 -39.35
CA ARG A 54 10.03 13.75 -39.47
C ARG A 54 9.93 14.42 -38.11
N SER A 55 11.07 14.95 -37.68
CA SER A 55 11.21 16.02 -36.70
C SER A 55 10.62 17.32 -37.24
N PHE A 56 10.05 18.14 -36.36
CA PHE A 56 9.92 19.58 -36.58
C PHE A 56 10.32 20.32 -35.30
N CYS A 57 11.32 21.19 -35.46
CA CYS A 57 11.74 22.25 -34.57
C CYS A 57 11.81 23.51 -35.45
N PHE A 58 11.37 24.66 -34.93
CA PHE A 58 11.77 26.06 -35.20
C PHE A 58 10.70 26.92 -34.48
N LEU A 59 11.00 27.66 -33.40
CA LEU A 59 11.50 29.05 -33.37
C LEU A 59 10.61 29.97 -34.25
N ARG A 60 10.10 31.14 -33.85
CA ARG A 60 10.57 32.21 -32.95
C ARG A 60 9.44 33.26 -32.95
N ASP A 61 9.22 34.02 -31.87
CA ASP A 61 9.39 35.49 -31.85
C ASP A 61 8.75 36.17 -30.64
N ALA A 62 9.43 37.24 -30.26
CA ALA A 62 9.19 38.06 -29.09
C ALA A 62 8.33 39.29 -29.40
N SER A 63 7.87 39.90 -28.30
CA SER A 63 7.76 41.34 -28.04
C SER A 63 6.35 41.91 -27.84
N ALA A 64 6.37 42.99 -27.04
CA ALA A 64 5.34 44.00 -26.78
C ALA A 64 4.60 43.92 -25.44
N LEU A 65 5.26 44.55 -24.46
CA LEU A 65 4.69 45.42 -23.42
C LEU A 65 3.30 45.96 -23.73
N ARG A 66 2.38 45.87 -22.76
CA ARG A 66 1.35 46.89 -22.58
C ARG A 66 1.00 47.06 -21.10
N HIS A 67 1.31 48.26 -20.61
CA HIS A 67 0.88 48.78 -19.33
C HIS A 67 -0.64 48.73 -19.18
N SER A 68 -1.12 48.19 -18.06
CA SER A 68 -2.44 48.52 -17.52
C SER A 68 -2.25 49.06 -16.11
N ARG A 69 -2.27 50.39 -15.99
CA ARG A 69 -2.49 51.10 -14.74
C ARG A 69 -3.92 50.84 -14.31
N ASN A 70 -4.12 50.23 -13.15
CA ASN A 70 -5.37 50.36 -12.40
C ASN A 70 -5.08 51.00 -11.05
N PRO A 71 -5.86 52.02 -10.65
CA PRO A 71 -5.61 52.80 -9.45
C PRO A 71 -5.93 51.98 -8.21
N LEU A 72 -5.05 52.05 -7.22
CA LEU A 72 -5.32 51.57 -5.86
C LEU A 72 -6.43 52.44 -5.28
N VAL A 73 -7.64 51.87 -5.20
CA VAL A 73 -8.72 52.41 -4.37
C VAL A 73 -8.33 52.19 -2.92
N PHE A 74 -8.07 53.30 -2.22
CA PHE A 74 -7.94 53.35 -0.77
C PHE A 74 -9.30 53.02 -0.15
N SER A 75 -9.46 51.82 0.38
CA SER A 75 -10.48 51.54 1.40
C SER A 75 -9.93 51.96 2.76
N PRO A 76 -10.63 52.80 3.54
CA PRO A 76 -10.20 53.15 4.89
C PRO A 76 -10.38 51.92 5.79
N ALA A 77 -9.27 51.34 6.24
CA ALA A 77 -9.29 50.37 7.32
C ALA A 77 -9.78 51.05 8.61
N PRO A 78 -10.57 50.37 9.45
CA PRO A 78 -11.12 50.96 10.66
C PRO A 78 -9.98 51.38 11.59
N THR A 79 -10.07 52.61 12.09
CA THR A 79 -9.28 53.15 13.19
C THR A 79 -9.40 52.23 14.41
N ARG A 80 -8.49 51.26 14.54
CA ARG A 80 -8.21 50.66 15.83
C ARG A 80 -7.38 51.67 16.60
N SER A 81 -8.01 52.27 17.60
CA SER A 81 -7.32 52.93 18.69
C SER A 81 -6.22 51.99 19.19
N PHE A 82 -4.96 52.35 18.99
CA PHE A 82 -3.88 51.78 19.79
C PHE A 82 -4.18 52.20 21.22
N GLN A 83 -4.79 51.28 21.99
CA GLN A 83 -4.64 51.31 23.43
C GLN A 83 -3.14 51.28 23.66
N THR A 84 -2.63 52.36 24.23
CA THR A 84 -1.28 52.42 24.80
C THR A 84 -1.09 51.17 25.62
N SER A 85 -0.29 50.24 25.09
CA SER A 85 0.20 49.11 25.84
C SER A 85 0.82 49.69 27.10
N ALA A 86 0.27 49.29 28.24
CA ALA A 86 0.77 49.62 29.56
C ALA A 86 2.29 49.52 29.58
N PRO A 87 3.01 50.41 30.29
CA PRO A 87 4.43 50.23 30.46
C PRO A 87 4.64 48.84 31.05
N LEU A 88 5.37 47.99 30.31
CA LEU A 88 5.86 46.73 30.83
C LEU A 88 6.67 47.07 32.07
N ARG A 89 6.01 46.94 33.22
CA ARG A 89 6.58 47.08 34.54
C ARG A 89 7.58 45.95 34.65
N SER A 90 8.85 46.26 34.37
CA SER A 90 9.95 45.33 34.60
C SER A 90 9.83 44.90 36.07
N SER A 91 9.55 43.62 36.29
CA SER A 91 9.26 43.07 37.62
C SER A 91 10.52 42.71 38.40
N LYS A 92 11.70 43.17 37.96
CA LYS A 92 12.94 43.02 38.71
C LYS A 92 13.33 44.38 39.29
N PRO A 93 13.51 44.49 40.63
CA PRO A 93 14.20 45.66 41.17
C PRO A 93 15.58 45.77 40.50
N PRO A 94 16.10 46.98 40.25
CA PRO A 94 17.43 47.15 39.67
C PRO A 94 18.43 46.37 40.52
N ALA A 95 19.32 45.61 39.87
CA ALA A 95 20.34 44.85 40.57
C ALA A 95 21.14 45.78 41.48
N VAL A 96 21.32 45.39 42.74
CA VAL A 96 22.09 46.17 43.70
C VAL A 96 23.56 46.12 43.27
N ASP A 97 24.10 47.24 42.82
CA ASP A 97 25.51 47.39 42.48
C ASP A 97 26.34 47.39 43.78
N HIS A 98 27.06 46.29 44.02
CA HIS A 98 27.91 46.10 45.20
C HIS A 98 29.32 46.67 45.01
N GLY A 99 29.69 47.05 43.78
CA GLY A 99 31.04 47.53 43.46
C GLY A 99 32.14 46.48 43.63
N VAL A 100 33.38 46.90 43.39
CA VAL A 100 34.59 46.10 43.60
C VAL A 100 35.43 46.78 44.67
N LYS A 101 35.77 46.07 45.75
CA LYS A 101 36.58 46.65 46.84
C LYS A 101 38.01 46.91 46.32
N PRO A 102 38.54 48.14 46.44
CA PRO A 102 39.89 48.47 45.95
C PRO A 102 41.00 47.81 46.77
N ARG A 103 40.73 47.44 48.02
CA ARG A 103 41.66 46.70 48.89
C ARG A 103 40.91 45.70 49.79
N PRO A 104 41.61 44.70 50.36
CA PRO A 104 40.97 43.65 51.17
C PRO A 104 40.35 44.18 52.47
N GLU A 105 41.02 45.10 53.17
CA GLU A 105 40.55 45.67 54.43
C GLU A 105 39.76 46.98 54.23
N PRO A 106 38.62 47.18 54.91
CA PRO A 106 37.85 48.41 54.76
C PRO A 106 38.64 49.63 55.25
N PHE A 107 38.38 50.79 54.66
CA PHE A 107 38.89 52.07 55.14
C PHE A 107 38.34 52.38 56.53
N SER A 108 39.24 52.81 57.42
CA SER A 108 38.87 53.26 58.76
C SER A 108 38.07 54.57 58.67
N LEU A 109 37.34 54.95 59.72
CA LEU A 109 36.60 56.22 59.73
C LEU A 109 37.55 57.43 59.60
N ALA A 110 38.80 57.32 60.10
CA ALA A 110 39.82 58.34 59.91
C ALA A 110 40.24 58.46 58.44
N ASP A 111 40.47 57.33 57.77
CA ASP A 111 40.83 57.29 56.35
C ASP A 111 39.73 57.89 55.47
N ILE A 112 38.46 57.55 55.73
CA ILE A 112 37.31 58.09 55.00
C ILE A 112 37.21 59.61 55.20
N ASN A 113 37.42 60.12 56.42
CA ASN A 113 37.41 61.55 56.67
C ASN A 113 38.59 62.28 56.00
N ALA A 114 39.73 61.61 55.82
CA ALA A 114 40.86 62.14 55.06
C ALA A 114 40.56 62.21 53.55
N ILE A 115 39.91 61.18 52.99
CA ILE A 115 39.60 61.08 51.55
C ILE A 115 38.45 62.01 51.14
N PHE A 116 37.37 62.02 51.90
CA PHE A 116 36.15 62.80 51.57
C PHE A 116 36.13 64.19 52.22
N GLY A 117 37.05 64.46 53.15
CA GLY A 117 37.11 65.66 53.97
C GLY A 117 36.20 65.60 55.21
N ALA A 118 36.69 66.06 56.36
CA ALA A 118 35.98 65.99 57.65
C ALA A 118 34.60 66.72 57.66
N ARG A 119 34.37 67.65 56.73
CA ARG A 119 33.10 68.39 56.59
C ARG A 119 32.02 67.63 55.80
N ALA A 120 32.36 66.54 55.11
CA ALA A 120 31.44 65.80 54.25
C ALA A 120 30.43 64.92 55.00
N LYS A 121 30.65 64.65 56.31
CA LYS A 121 29.78 63.85 57.18
C LYS A 121 29.36 62.48 56.58
N VAL A 122 30.27 61.82 55.86
CA VAL A 122 30.03 60.49 55.26
C VAL A 122 30.33 59.41 56.30
N SER A 123 29.41 58.47 56.52
CA SER A 123 29.64 57.34 57.42
C SER A 123 30.69 56.37 56.86
N GLN A 124 31.40 55.65 57.72
CA GLN A 124 32.44 54.70 57.29
C GLN A 124 31.91 53.65 56.32
N SER A 125 30.70 53.11 56.56
CA SER A 125 30.08 52.13 55.68
C SER A 125 29.71 52.72 54.32
N MET A 126 29.19 53.96 54.28
CA MET A 126 28.85 54.63 53.03
C MET A 126 30.09 55.02 52.24
N GLY A 127 31.14 55.53 52.88
CA GLY A 127 32.39 55.90 52.20
C GLY A 127 33.09 54.70 51.56
N ASN A 128 33.16 53.58 52.29
CA ASN A 128 33.68 52.32 51.74
C ASN A 128 32.83 51.80 50.57
N ARG A 129 31.51 51.94 50.63
CA ARG A 129 30.61 51.56 49.55
C ARG A 129 30.78 52.43 48.31
N VAL A 130 30.91 53.74 48.49
CA VAL A 130 31.19 54.68 47.39
C VAL A 130 32.49 54.35 46.70
N LEU A 131 33.57 54.14 47.46
CA LEU A 131 34.86 53.77 46.89
C LEU A 131 34.80 52.43 46.14
N ALA A 132 34.06 51.45 46.67
CA ALA A 132 33.90 50.16 46.00
C ALA A 132 33.09 50.28 44.68
N VAL A 133 31.97 51.01 44.69
CA VAL A 133 31.15 51.20 43.48
C VAL A 133 31.90 51.99 42.43
N LEU A 134 32.54 53.10 42.80
CA LEU A 134 33.33 53.90 41.86
C LEU A 134 34.52 53.10 41.30
N HIS A 135 35.22 52.33 42.12
CA HIS A 135 36.31 51.48 41.65
C HIS A 135 35.81 50.37 40.70
N GLY A 136 34.69 49.72 41.01
CA GLY A 136 34.05 48.75 40.11
C GLY A 136 33.60 49.36 38.79
N ARG A 137 33.10 50.59 38.79
CA ARG A 137 32.68 51.31 37.57
C ARG A 137 33.85 51.76 36.71
N ARG A 138 34.98 52.14 37.33
CA ARG A 138 36.25 52.40 36.63
C ARG A 138 36.72 51.17 35.88
N LEU A 139 36.75 50.02 36.56
CA LEU A 139 37.11 48.72 35.97
C LEU A 139 36.21 48.32 34.80
N ASN A 140 34.91 48.62 34.90
CA ASN A 140 33.91 48.20 33.92
C ASN A 140 33.68 49.22 32.79
N GLY A 141 34.29 50.40 32.83
CA GLY A 141 34.05 51.47 31.86
C GLY A 141 32.64 52.06 31.93
N THR A 142 32.03 52.11 33.13
CA THR A 142 30.63 52.53 33.36
C THR A 142 30.50 53.76 34.26
N LEU A 143 31.53 54.61 34.30
CA LEU A 143 31.52 55.86 35.08
C LEU A 143 30.50 56.88 34.57
N ASP A 144 30.12 56.80 33.29
CA ASP A 144 29.13 57.62 32.60
C ASP A 144 27.67 57.31 33.01
N LEU A 145 27.41 56.14 33.61
CA LEU A 145 26.07 55.73 34.03
C LEU A 145 25.69 56.35 35.38
N ASP A 146 24.38 56.53 35.60
CA ASP A 146 23.84 57.03 36.87
C ASP A 146 24.24 56.15 38.06
N LEU A 147 24.71 56.77 39.15
CA LEU A 147 25.08 56.06 40.39
C LEU A 147 23.85 55.49 41.09
N PRO A 148 23.99 54.41 41.89
CA PRO A 148 22.90 53.85 42.67
C PRO A 148 22.18 54.93 43.51
N VAL A 149 20.85 54.85 43.56
CA VAL A 149 19.96 55.88 44.15
C VAL A 149 20.31 56.22 45.60
N ASP A 150 20.86 55.28 46.35
CA ASP A 150 21.27 55.48 47.72
C ASP A 150 22.58 56.28 47.85
N ILE A 151 23.51 56.17 46.90
CA ILE A 151 24.72 57.00 46.83
C ILE A 151 24.37 58.41 46.38
N SER A 152 23.62 58.55 45.30
CA SER A 152 23.28 59.85 44.71
C SER A 152 22.43 60.73 45.63
N ARG A 153 21.63 60.13 46.53
CA ARG A 153 20.87 60.87 47.55
C ARG A 153 21.69 61.21 48.80
N SER A 154 22.66 60.37 49.16
CA SER A 154 23.37 60.47 50.45
C SER A 154 24.68 61.24 50.37
N VAL A 155 25.32 61.28 49.19
CA VAL A 155 26.65 61.87 49.00
C VAL A 155 26.59 62.97 47.94
N ARG A 156 27.19 64.13 48.25
CA ARG A 156 27.20 65.28 47.36
C ARG A 156 28.21 65.07 46.20
N PRO A 157 27.97 65.63 45.00
CA PRO A 157 28.85 65.46 43.84
C PRO A 157 30.33 65.77 44.12
N HIS A 158 30.63 66.88 44.80
CA HIS A 158 32.01 67.24 45.13
C HIS A 158 32.75 66.20 45.98
N SER A 159 32.02 65.47 46.85
CA SER A 159 32.59 64.38 47.65
C SER A 159 32.84 63.12 46.83
N LEU A 160 32.10 62.91 45.73
CA LEU A 160 32.35 61.83 44.77
C LEU A 160 33.59 62.12 43.92
N ASP A 161 33.78 63.38 43.51
CA ASP A 161 34.98 63.82 42.78
C ASP A 161 36.26 63.63 43.60
N ALA A 162 36.19 63.94 44.91
CA ALA A 162 37.29 63.68 45.85
C ALA A 162 37.62 62.19 45.95
N ALA A 163 36.60 61.33 46.02
CA ALA A 163 36.77 59.88 46.03
C ALA A 163 37.36 59.34 44.72
N LEU A 164 36.92 59.85 43.57
CA LEU A 164 37.49 59.51 42.26
C LEU A 164 38.94 59.97 42.14
N SER A 165 39.25 61.18 42.60
CA SER A 165 40.62 61.72 42.59
C SER A 165 41.56 60.85 43.42
N TYR A 166 41.14 60.49 44.63
CA TYR A 166 41.88 59.57 45.49
C TYR A 166 42.11 58.20 44.82
N LEU A 167 41.07 57.62 44.22
CA LEU A 167 41.17 56.34 43.52
C LEU A 167 42.09 56.40 42.30
N ARG A 168 42.10 57.50 41.56
CA ARG A 168 42.99 57.71 40.39
C ARG A 168 44.45 57.82 40.79
N GLU A 169 44.72 58.49 41.91
CA GLU A 169 46.07 58.65 42.45
C GLU A 169 46.63 57.33 43.02
N HIS A 170 45.84 56.60 43.80
CA HIS A 170 46.30 55.42 44.54
C HIS A 170 46.12 54.09 43.77
N TYR A 171 45.20 54.04 42.82
CA TYR A 171 44.93 52.89 41.96
C TYR A 171 44.90 53.34 40.50
N PRO A 172 46.07 53.62 39.90
CA PRO A 172 46.17 54.08 38.52
C PRO A 172 45.69 52.99 37.56
N MET A 173 44.85 53.39 36.61
CA MET A 173 44.22 52.52 35.62
C MET A 173 43.90 53.36 34.38
N ASP A 174 43.97 52.73 33.21
CA ASP A 174 43.49 53.30 31.97
C ASP A 174 41.95 53.17 31.90
N GLU A 175 41.25 54.22 32.33
CA GLU A 175 39.78 54.29 32.29
C GLU A 175 39.27 54.31 30.84
N ASP A 176 40.04 54.89 29.90
CA ASP A 176 39.66 54.97 28.49
C ASP A 176 39.73 53.59 27.84
N ALA A 177 40.75 52.78 28.15
CA ALA A 177 40.82 51.38 27.72
C ALA A 177 39.65 50.54 28.28
N ALA A 178 39.24 50.77 29.53
CA ALA A 178 38.08 50.08 30.12
C ALA A 178 36.77 50.47 29.42
N ILE A 179 36.62 51.74 29.03
CA ILE A 179 35.48 52.23 28.24
C ILE A 179 35.49 51.58 26.85
N MET A 180 36.63 51.56 26.16
CA MET A 180 36.74 50.94 24.83
C MET A 180 36.44 49.43 24.88
N ALA A 181 36.93 48.72 25.89
CA ALA A 181 36.65 47.30 26.10
C ALA A 181 35.17 47.01 26.43
N ARG A 182 34.44 47.98 26.99
CA ARG A 182 32.99 47.89 27.14
C ARG A 182 32.28 48.11 25.80
N ILE A 183 32.66 49.16 25.07
CA ILE A 183 32.07 49.48 23.75
C ILE A 183 32.22 48.30 22.79
N GLU A 184 33.42 47.72 22.69
CA GLU A 184 33.68 46.56 21.83
C GLU A 184 32.79 45.36 22.19
N ARG A 185 32.61 45.08 23.48
CA ARG A 185 31.71 44.00 23.93
C ARG A 185 30.25 44.29 23.59
N GLU A 186 29.78 45.51 23.80
CA GLU A 186 28.41 45.92 23.48
C GLU A 186 28.16 45.87 21.96
N GLU A 187 29.12 46.32 21.14
CA GLU A 187 29.07 46.24 19.68
C GLU A 187 29.00 44.79 19.18
N LEU A 188 29.83 43.90 19.72
CA LEU A 188 29.80 42.48 19.38
C LEU A 188 28.48 41.81 19.77
N GLU A 189 27.91 42.17 20.92
CA GLU A 189 26.60 41.66 21.35
C GLU A 189 25.47 42.14 20.42
N GLU A 190 25.49 43.42 20.03
CA GLU A 190 24.54 43.99 19.06
C GLU A 190 24.68 43.33 17.68
N GLU A 191 25.91 43.15 17.20
CA GLU A 191 26.20 42.47 15.93
C GLU A 191 25.65 41.03 15.94
N GLN A 192 25.88 40.28 17.02
CA GLN A 192 25.33 38.93 17.17
C GLN A 192 23.80 38.92 17.18
N LYS A 193 23.15 39.90 17.82
CA LYS A 193 21.68 40.02 17.78
C LYS A 193 21.19 40.29 16.37
N LEU A 194 21.86 41.17 15.63
CA LEU A 194 21.52 41.48 14.25
C LEU A 194 21.69 40.27 13.34
N ILE A 195 22.77 39.50 13.49
CA ILE A 195 23.01 38.26 12.76
C ILE A 195 21.89 37.24 13.04
N ARG A 196 21.60 36.96 14.32
CA ARG A 196 20.51 36.01 14.68
C ARG A 196 19.18 36.44 14.10
N ARG A 197 18.86 37.73 14.17
CA ARG A 197 17.63 38.28 13.60
C ARG A 197 17.59 38.16 12.08
N ALA A 198 18.72 38.38 11.41
CA ALA A 198 18.82 38.21 9.97
C ALA A 198 18.70 36.75 9.53
N GLU A 199 19.16 35.79 10.34
CA GLU A 199 18.93 34.34 10.16
C GLU A 199 17.46 33.98 10.34
N GLU A 200 16.81 34.46 11.42
CA GLU A 200 15.38 34.25 11.68
C GLU A 200 14.49 34.80 10.55
N LEU A 201 14.86 35.95 9.99
CA LEU A 201 14.19 36.58 8.86
C LEU A 201 14.59 35.97 7.50
N GLY A 202 15.57 35.08 7.46
CA GLY A 202 16.08 34.46 6.24
C GLY A 202 16.84 35.42 5.30
N LEU A 203 17.24 36.59 5.77
CA LEU A 203 18.02 37.59 5.01
C LEU A 203 19.52 37.29 5.02
N TYR A 204 20.00 36.58 6.04
CA TYR A 204 21.39 36.17 6.19
C TYR A 204 21.46 34.65 6.30
N LYS A 205 22.44 34.06 5.60
CA LYS A 205 22.76 32.64 5.70
C LYS A 205 24.26 32.52 5.94
N PRO A 206 24.71 31.98 7.07
CA PRO A 206 26.14 31.87 7.35
C PRO A 206 26.81 31.07 6.23
N GLN A 207 27.89 31.63 5.70
CA GLN A 207 28.67 30.99 4.65
C GLN A 207 29.25 29.69 5.23
N SER A 208 29.01 28.57 4.55
CA SER A 208 29.37 27.23 5.04
C SER A 208 30.87 26.92 4.97
N GLY A 209 31.72 27.93 4.78
CA GLY A 209 33.16 27.79 4.68
C GLY A 209 33.84 28.37 5.89
N GLN A 210 34.65 27.56 6.57
CA GLN A 210 35.66 28.05 7.52
C GLN A 210 36.90 28.48 6.71
N TYR A 211 37.58 29.53 7.16
CA TYR A 211 38.94 29.82 6.69
C TYR A 211 39.80 28.59 7.05
N GLU A 212 40.48 27.98 6.07
CA GLU A 212 41.18 26.67 6.13
C GLU A 212 40.36 25.39 5.83
N ALA A 213 39.13 25.49 5.31
CA ALA A 213 38.39 24.29 4.89
C ALA A 213 39.15 23.47 3.84
N GLU A 214 39.13 22.13 3.98
CA GLU A 214 39.85 21.20 3.09
C GLU A 214 39.47 21.42 1.61
N LEU A 215 40.47 21.54 0.75
CA LEU A 215 40.29 21.66 -0.70
C LEU A 215 39.60 20.40 -1.26
N GLY A 216 38.84 20.57 -2.35
CA GLY A 216 38.11 19.47 -3.00
C GLY A 216 39.01 18.34 -3.52
N GLU A 217 38.41 17.23 -3.97
CA GLU A 217 39.13 16.01 -4.43
C GLU A 217 40.19 16.27 -5.53
N ASN A 218 40.07 17.36 -6.30
CA ASN A 218 41.03 17.80 -7.32
C ASN A 218 41.84 19.05 -6.94
N LYS A 219 41.89 19.43 -5.65
CA LYS A 219 42.43 20.72 -5.18
C LYS A 219 41.72 21.94 -5.79
N ASP A 220 40.44 21.78 -6.15
CA ASP A 220 39.64 22.87 -6.69
C ASP A 220 39.42 23.96 -5.63
N VAL A 221 39.55 25.22 -6.05
CA VAL A 221 39.42 26.43 -5.21
C VAL A 221 38.05 26.52 -4.53
N SER A 222 37.03 25.88 -5.09
CA SER A 222 35.65 25.87 -4.57
C SER A 222 35.43 25.00 -3.32
N GLY A 223 36.48 24.34 -2.78
CA GLY A 223 36.36 23.46 -1.62
C GLY A 223 35.57 22.16 -1.89
N LYS A 224 35.38 21.32 -0.87
CA LYS A 224 34.54 20.11 -0.98
C LYS A 224 33.06 20.48 -1.15
N SER A 225 32.41 19.93 -2.17
CA SER A 225 30.98 20.16 -2.40
C SER A 225 30.14 19.46 -1.34
N VAL A 226 29.52 20.23 -0.45
CA VAL A 226 28.56 19.73 0.57
C VAL A 226 27.46 18.88 -0.08
N PHE A 227 27.02 19.22 -1.30
CA PHE A 227 26.01 18.43 -2.02
C PHE A 227 26.53 17.08 -2.54
N GLN A 228 27.80 16.98 -2.90
CA GLN A 228 28.39 15.68 -3.26
C GLN A 228 28.57 14.80 -2.04
N GLU A 229 29.03 15.37 -0.92
CA GLU A 229 29.14 14.64 0.33
C GLU A 229 27.77 14.17 0.85
N MET A 230 26.74 15.04 0.80
CA MET A 230 25.37 14.64 1.13
C MET A 230 24.84 13.56 0.19
N ARG A 231 25.12 13.62 -1.12
CA ARG A 231 24.75 12.55 -2.06
C ARG A 231 25.43 11.24 -1.71
N LYS A 232 26.75 11.27 -1.50
CA LYS A 232 27.55 10.10 -1.12
C LYS A 232 27.06 9.48 0.18
N ARG A 233 26.79 10.30 1.21
CA ARG A 233 26.22 9.85 2.48
C ARG A 233 24.82 9.25 2.31
N ASN A 234 23.97 9.83 1.47
CA ASN A 234 22.65 9.27 1.15
C ASN A 234 22.77 7.95 0.38
N GLU A 235 23.69 7.84 -0.57
CA GLU A 235 23.97 6.61 -1.31
C GLU A 235 24.50 5.51 -0.39
N GLU A 236 25.45 5.82 0.50
CA GLU A 236 25.96 4.91 1.53
C GLU A 236 24.85 4.45 2.47
N ARG A 237 23.98 5.37 2.90
CA ARG A 237 22.80 5.03 3.72
C ARG A 237 21.85 4.09 2.97
N LEU A 238 21.53 4.39 1.72
CA LEU A 238 20.64 3.54 0.90
C LEU A 238 21.25 2.15 0.67
N LEU A 239 22.56 2.06 0.42
CA LEU A 239 23.28 0.80 0.29
C LEU A 239 23.26 0.01 1.59
N ALA A 240 23.50 0.66 2.74
CA ALA A 240 23.43 0.01 4.05
C ALA A 240 22.02 -0.50 4.37
N GLU A 241 20.98 0.29 4.09
CA GLU A 241 19.58 -0.10 4.23
C GLU A 241 19.24 -1.30 3.33
N ASP A 242 19.71 -1.30 2.08
CA ASP A 242 19.47 -2.41 1.14
C ASP A 242 20.24 -3.68 1.54
N GLU A 243 21.43 -3.55 2.11
CA GLU A 243 22.17 -4.68 2.68
C GLU A 243 21.48 -5.26 3.91
N GLN A 244 20.95 -4.41 4.78
CA GLN A 244 20.16 -4.84 5.92
C GLN A 244 18.91 -5.60 5.46
N LYS A 245 18.12 -5.06 4.51
CA LYS A 245 16.94 -5.73 3.95
C LYS A 245 17.29 -7.07 3.29
N ARG A 246 18.46 -7.15 2.62
CA ARG A 246 18.95 -8.40 2.01
C ARG A 246 19.27 -9.44 3.09
N LYS A 247 19.94 -9.06 4.17
CA LYS A 247 20.24 -9.96 5.29
C LYS A 247 18.96 -10.46 5.94
N GLU A 248 18.03 -9.58 6.28
CA GLU A 248 16.71 -9.94 6.83
C GLU A 248 15.93 -10.89 5.90
N TRP A 249 15.98 -10.64 4.58
CA TRP A 249 15.35 -11.52 3.59
C TRP A 249 15.96 -12.92 3.59
N LEU A 250 17.28 -13.06 3.65
CA LEU A 250 17.95 -14.36 3.66
C LEU A 250 17.76 -15.10 4.99
N GLU A 251 17.89 -14.40 6.13
CA GLU A 251 17.68 -14.95 7.47
C GLU A 251 16.24 -15.46 7.68
N GLY A 252 15.25 -14.77 7.11
CA GLY A 252 13.87 -15.22 7.18
C GLY A 252 13.62 -16.59 6.50
N ALA A 253 14.50 -17.04 5.59
CA ALA A 253 14.40 -18.40 5.02
C ALA A 253 14.62 -19.47 6.10
N ALA A 254 15.60 -19.26 6.99
CA ALA A 254 15.90 -20.18 8.09
C ALA A 254 14.74 -20.20 9.10
N GLN A 255 14.18 -19.03 9.42
CA GLN A 255 13.01 -18.92 10.31
C GLN A 255 11.78 -19.66 9.75
N ASP A 256 11.52 -19.55 8.44
CA ASP A 256 10.42 -20.27 7.80
C ASP A 256 10.62 -21.80 7.87
N GLN A 257 11.86 -22.27 7.68
CA GLN A 257 12.19 -23.69 7.81
C GLN A 257 11.97 -24.20 9.24
N GLU A 258 12.37 -23.43 10.26
CA GLU A 258 12.13 -23.78 11.66
C GLU A 258 10.64 -23.82 11.99
N LYS A 259 9.87 -22.81 11.58
CA LYS A 259 8.40 -22.82 11.73
C LYS A 259 7.78 -24.04 11.06
N TYR A 260 8.24 -24.40 9.86
CA TYR A 260 7.77 -25.58 9.16
C TYR A 260 8.09 -26.88 9.92
N LYS A 261 9.31 -27.01 10.47
CA LYS A 261 9.71 -28.16 11.32
C LYS A 261 8.82 -28.27 12.57
N GLN A 262 8.59 -27.17 13.28
CA GLN A 262 7.72 -27.15 14.47
C GLN A 262 6.28 -27.53 14.14
N MET A 263 5.76 -27.05 12.99
CA MET A 263 4.43 -27.41 12.53
C MET A 263 4.33 -28.90 12.16
N ARG A 264 5.39 -29.48 11.57
CA ARG A 264 5.51 -30.91 11.24
C ARG A 264 5.53 -31.82 12.48
N GLU A 265 6.18 -31.37 13.55
CA GLU A 265 6.22 -32.09 14.83
C GLU A 265 4.84 -32.10 15.51
N ARG A 266 4.08 -31.01 15.40
CA ARG A 266 2.73 -30.90 15.98
C ARG A 266 1.67 -31.70 15.22
N ASN A 267 1.78 -31.87 13.91
CA ASN A 267 0.80 -32.56 13.08
C ASN A 267 1.34 -33.88 12.50
N THR A 268 1.30 -34.95 13.29
CA THR A 268 1.72 -36.31 12.86
C THR A 268 0.94 -36.83 11.65
N ALA A 269 -0.33 -36.43 11.49
CA ALA A 269 -1.19 -36.80 10.35
C ALA A 269 -0.76 -36.17 9.00
N LEU A 270 -0.01 -35.07 9.02
CA LEU A 270 0.47 -34.38 7.81
C LEU A 270 1.80 -34.92 7.28
N GLN A 271 2.54 -35.70 8.10
CA GLN A 271 3.88 -36.18 7.76
C GLN A 271 3.94 -37.09 6.52
N LYS A 272 2.85 -37.81 6.18
CA LYS A 272 2.82 -38.78 5.06
C LYS A 272 2.58 -38.15 3.69
N VAL A 273 1.90 -37.02 3.60
CA VAL A 273 1.56 -36.34 2.33
C VAL A 273 2.69 -35.39 1.88
N GLU A 274 3.52 -34.96 2.83
CA GLU A 274 4.43 -33.81 2.67
C GLU A 274 5.88 -34.13 2.31
N ASN A 275 6.32 -35.40 2.35
CA ASN A 275 7.69 -35.75 1.94
C ASN A 275 8.01 -35.34 0.48
N THR A 276 6.98 -35.17 -0.35
CA THR A 276 7.07 -34.66 -1.73
C THR A 276 7.08 -33.12 -1.86
N SER A 277 6.46 -32.38 -0.93
CA SER A 277 6.39 -30.91 -0.96
C SER A 277 7.54 -30.24 -0.18
N ALA A 278 8.06 -30.91 0.84
CA ALA A 278 9.24 -30.48 1.60
C ALA A 278 10.51 -30.45 0.74
N LEU A 279 10.54 -31.21 -0.37
CA LEU A 279 11.61 -31.19 -1.37
C LEU A 279 11.63 -29.89 -2.21
N GLU A 280 10.59 -29.05 -2.15
CA GLU A 280 10.45 -27.82 -2.94
C GLU A 280 10.70 -26.51 -2.17
N LEU A 281 11.11 -26.56 -0.89
CA LEU A 281 11.57 -25.40 -0.13
C LEU A 281 12.92 -24.90 -0.72
N ARG A 282 12.84 -24.28 -1.90
CA ARG A 282 13.97 -23.59 -2.52
C ARG A 282 14.42 -22.49 -1.58
N GLU A 283 15.72 -22.37 -1.41
CA GLU A 283 16.35 -21.23 -0.76
C GLU A 283 15.80 -19.93 -1.35
N ARG A 284 15.59 -18.93 -0.47
CA ARG A 284 15.17 -17.61 -0.92
C ARG A 284 16.25 -17.05 -1.84
N ALA A 285 15.85 -16.62 -3.04
CA ALA A 285 16.77 -16.09 -4.03
C ALA A 285 17.38 -14.79 -3.54
N ASP A 286 18.67 -14.59 -3.79
CA ASP A 286 19.33 -13.33 -3.49
C ASP A 286 18.74 -12.20 -4.34
N PRO A 287 18.22 -11.11 -3.74
CA PRO A 287 17.72 -9.95 -4.46
C PRO A 287 18.75 -9.30 -5.40
N ARG A 288 20.06 -9.37 -5.09
CA ARG A 288 21.11 -8.79 -5.94
C ARG A 288 21.37 -9.64 -7.19
N GLU A 289 21.40 -10.96 -7.05
CA GLU A 289 21.67 -11.88 -8.17
C GLU A 289 20.43 -12.12 -9.04
N ARG A 290 19.25 -12.26 -8.41
CA ARG A 290 18.00 -12.66 -9.07
C ARG A 290 16.83 -11.80 -8.58
N PRO A 291 16.82 -10.50 -8.89
CA PRO A 291 15.85 -9.55 -8.35
C PRO A 291 14.40 -9.94 -8.65
N LEU A 292 14.11 -10.37 -9.89
CA LEU A 292 12.76 -10.79 -10.27
C LEU A 292 12.28 -12.02 -9.49
N LEU A 293 13.18 -12.98 -9.24
CA LEU A 293 12.82 -14.20 -8.53
C LEU A 293 12.56 -13.92 -7.05
N ALA A 294 13.44 -13.14 -6.42
CA ALA A 294 13.27 -12.70 -5.04
C ALA A 294 11.97 -11.89 -4.87
N TRP A 295 11.65 -11.01 -5.83
CA TRP A 295 10.41 -10.25 -5.83
C TRP A 295 9.16 -11.16 -5.96
N VAL A 296 9.17 -12.15 -6.86
CA VAL A 296 8.07 -13.12 -6.98
C VAL A 296 7.93 -13.96 -5.69
N GLN A 297 9.05 -14.45 -5.13
CA GLN A 297 9.06 -15.21 -3.88
C GLN A 297 8.52 -14.38 -2.71
N LYS A 298 8.87 -13.10 -2.62
CA LYS A 298 8.36 -12.19 -1.59
C LYS A 298 6.83 -12.11 -1.63
N HIS A 299 6.24 -11.95 -2.81
CA HIS A 299 4.77 -11.93 -2.95
C HIS A 299 4.14 -13.31 -2.73
N HIS A 300 4.83 -14.38 -3.13
CA HIS A 300 4.38 -15.75 -2.87
C HIS A 300 4.26 -16.03 -1.36
N LEU A 301 5.32 -15.73 -0.59
CA LEU A 301 5.33 -15.89 0.87
C LEU A 301 4.26 -15.02 1.53
N ARG A 302 4.14 -13.76 1.11
CA ARG A 302 3.12 -12.84 1.61
C ARG A 302 1.69 -13.29 1.30
N ALA A 303 1.49 -14.04 0.21
CA ALA A 303 0.19 -14.60 -0.15
C ALA A 303 -0.14 -15.89 0.61
N MET A 304 0.88 -16.60 1.11
CA MET A 304 0.75 -17.82 1.92
C MET A 304 0.61 -17.55 3.42
N GLU A 305 1.02 -16.36 3.85
CA GLU A 305 0.89 -15.92 5.24
C GLU A 305 -0.60 -15.82 5.65
N THR A 306 -1.04 -16.78 6.46
CA THR A 306 -2.39 -16.79 7.04
C THR A 306 -2.36 -16.24 8.46
N ASP A 307 -3.19 -15.24 8.73
CA ASP A 307 -3.40 -14.59 10.03
C ASP A 307 -4.32 -15.40 10.98
N VAL A 308 -4.94 -16.47 10.48
CA VAL A 308 -5.98 -17.22 11.20
C VAL A 308 -5.40 -18.49 11.82
N ASP A 309 -5.58 -18.63 13.14
CA ASP A 309 -5.25 -19.86 13.86
C ASP A 309 -6.30 -20.94 13.61
N VAL A 310 -6.03 -21.80 12.62
CA VAL A 310 -6.92 -22.88 12.18
C VAL A 310 -7.22 -23.91 13.27
N THR A 311 -6.35 -24.03 14.27
CA THR A 311 -6.48 -25.03 15.35
C THR A 311 -7.62 -24.69 16.32
N LYS A 312 -7.96 -23.40 16.43
CA LYS A 312 -9.02 -22.90 17.33
C LYS A 312 -10.39 -22.80 16.66
N MET A 313 -10.50 -23.13 15.38
CA MET A 313 -11.73 -22.96 14.61
C MET A 313 -12.65 -24.19 14.70
N THR A 314 -13.80 -24.01 15.35
CA THR A 314 -14.90 -24.99 15.36
C THR A 314 -15.60 -25.09 14.00
N THR A 315 -16.28 -26.21 13.75
CA THR A 315 -17.08 -26.46 12.52
C THR A 315 -18.10 -25.36 12.28
N SER A 316 -18.81 -24.91 13.33
CA SER A 316 -19.80 -23.83 13.23
C SER A 316 -19.17 -22.51 12.80
N ARG A 317 -18.01 -22.15 13.35
CA ARG A 317 -17.29 -20.91 12.99
C ARG A 317 -16.80 -20.91 11.54
N ARG A 318 -16.68 -22.09 10.92
CA ARG A 318 -16.30 -22.25 9.50
C ARG A 318 -17.51 -22.09 8.57
N ILE A 319 -18.64 -22.69 8.92
CA ILE A 319 -19.81 -22.76 8.02
C ILE A 319 -20.76 -21.56 8.22
N VAL A 320 -21.09 -21.20 9.46
CA VAL A 320 -22.18 -20.25 9.76
C VAL A 320 -21.96 -18.86 9.14
N PRO A 321 -20.77 -18.24 9.21
CA PRO A 321 -20.57 -16.94 8.58
C PRO A 321 -20.77 -16.96 7.06
N SER A 322 -20.29 -18.01 6.40
CA SER A 322 -20.46 -18.21 4.96
C SER A 322 -21.92 -18.51 4.60
N LEU A 323 -22.63 -19.26 5.44
CA LEU A 323 -24.06 -19.54 5.27
C LEU A 323 -24.88 -18.26 5.35
N ILE A 324 -24.69 -17.43 6.39
CA ILE A 324 -25.42 -16.16 6.55
C ILE A 324 -25.16 -15.25 5.35
N PHE A 325 -23.90 -15.11 4.95
CA PHE A 325 -23.54 -14.32 3.77
C PHE A 325 -24.20 -14.86 2.49
N SER A 326 -24.24 -16.18 2.32
CA SER A 326 -24.89 -16.83 1.17
C SER A 326 -26.39 -16.54 1.14
N LEU A 327 -27.08 -16.62 2.27
CA LEU A 327 -28.52 -16.31 2.35
C LEU A 327 -28.82 -14.86 1.95
N VAL A 328 -28.00 -13.91 2.42
CA VAL A 328 -28.12 -12.49 2.03
C VAL A 328 -27.87 -12.33 0.53
N ALA A 329 -26.80 -12.95 0.00
CA ALA A 329 -26.46 -12.86 -1.41
C ALA A 329 -27.54 -13.50 -2.32
N LEU A 330 -28.15 -14.61 -1.90
CA LEU A 330 -29.29 -15.22 -2.59
C LEU A 330 -30.53 -14.33 -2.58
N GLY A 331 -30.82 -13.68 -1.45
CA GLY A 331 -31.88 -12.68 -1.35
C GLY A 331 -31.67 -11.51 -2.32
N LEU A 332 -30.43 -11.03 -2.45
CA LEU A 332 -30.07 -10.00 -3.43
C LEU A 332 -30.19 -10.50 -4.88
N CYS A 333 -29.82 -11.75 -5.16
CA CYS A 333 -29.99 -12.34 -6.49
C CYS A 333 -31.48 -12.45 -6.86
N TYR A 334 -32.33 -12.84 -5.91
CA TYR A 334 -33.78 -12.88 -6.10
C TYR A 334 -34.36 -11.48 -6.33
N ALA A 335 -33.98 -10.50 -5.51
CA ALA A 335 -34.41 -9.11 -5.69
C ALA A 335 -33.98 -8.57 -7.06
N PHE A 336 -32.73 -8.84 -7.47
CA PHE A 336 -32.25 -8.47 -8.80
C PHE A 336 -33.09 -9.13 -9.90
N ALA A 337 -33.41 -10.42 -9.80
CA ALA A 337 -34.25 -11.09 -10.81
C ALA A 337 -35.64 -10.46 -10.96
N VAL A 338 -36.24 -10.01 -9.86
CA VAL A 338 -37.60 -9.44 -9.83
C VAL A 338 -37.63 -7.99 -10.29
N PHE A 339 -36.66 -7.18 -9.89
CA PHE A 339 -36.64 -5.74 -10.15
C PHE A 339 -35.79 -5.32 -11.35
N TYR A 340 -35.13 -6.26 -12.04
CA TYR A 340 -34.27 -5.94 -13.17
C TYR A 340 -35.09 -5.56 -14.41
N GLU A 341 -34.91 -4.32 -14.85
CA GLU A 341 -35.41 -3.83 -16.14
C GLU A 341 -34.26 -3.73 -17.16
N PRO A 342 -34.42 -4.29 -18.38
CA PRO A 342 -33.37 -4.25 -19.39
C PRO A 342 -33.23 -2.84 -19.98
N PRO A 343 -32.00 -2.30 -20.13
CA PRO A 343 -31.79 -0.98 -20.69
C PRO A 343 -32.19 -0.91 -22.17
N ALA A 344 -32.67 0.28 -22.59
CA ALA A 344 -32.95 0.58 -23.97
C ALA A 344 -31.69 0.42 -24.83
N ARG A 345 -31.86 0.19 -26.15
CA ARG A 345 -30.71 -0.08 -27.05
C ARG A 345 -29.70 1.08 -27.08
N ALA A 346 -30.19 2.32 -27.02
CA ALA A 346 -29.37 3.53 -27.05
C ALA A 346 -28.46 3.68 -25.82
N ASP A 347 -28.87 3.14 -24.67
CA ASP A 347 -28.12 3.27 -23.41
C ASP A 347 -27.10 2.14 -23.19
N ARG A 348 -26.93 1.25 -24.17
CA ARG A 348 -26.00 0.11 -24.06
C ARG A 348 -24.60 0.54 -24.46
N LEU A 349 -23.61 0.05 -23.70
CA LEU A 349 -22.19 0.18 -24.07
C LEU A 349 -21.88 -0.42 -25.46
N TRP A 350 -22.56 -1.52 -25.80
CA TRP A 350 -22.47 -2.16 -27.13
C TRP A 350 -23.89 -2.31 -27.72
N PRO A 351 -24.37 -1.30 -28.47
CA PRO A 351 -25.73 -1.28 -29.02
C PRO A 351 -26.01 -2.38 -30.07
N ASP A 352 -24.97 -2.84 -30.77
CA ASP A 352 -25.08 -3.77 -31.90
C ASP A 352 -24.86 -5.23 -31.50
N THR A 353 -24.38 -5.48 -30.28
CA THR A 353 -24.15 -6.83 -29.78
C THR A 353 -25.45 -7.40 -29.20
N PRO A 354 -25.79 -8.67 -29.49
CA PRO A 354 -26.92 -9.35 -28.84
C PRO A 354 -26.79 -9.31 -27.30
N ARG A 355 -27.93 -9.20 -26.61
CA ARG A 355 -27.94 -9.03 -25.14
C ARG A 355 -27.25 -10.19 -24.43
N ALA A 356 -27.49 -11.43 -24.90
CA ALA A 356 -26.84 -12.63 -24.38
C ALA A 356 -25.32 -12.56 -24.55
N ALA A 357 -24.85 -12.33 -25.77
CA ALA A 357 -23.42 -12.22 -26.06
C ALA A 357 -22.74 -11.16 -25.18
N ALA A 358 -23.35 -9.97 -25.02
CA ALA A 358 -22.80 -8.93 -24.15
C ALA A 358 -22.71 -9.35 -22.67
N THR A 359 -23.73 -10.04 -22.14
CA THR A 359 -23.72 -10.55 -20.75
C THR A 359 -22.62 -11.60 -20.56
N LEU A 360 -22.56 -12.58 -21.46
CA LEU A 360 -21.60 -13.68 -21.37
C LEU A 360 -20.16 -13.21 -21.62
N MET A 361 -19.94 -12.30 -22.57
CA MET A 361 -18.64 -11.64 -22.76
C MET A 361 -18.19 -10.91 -21.49
N GLY A 362 -19.12 -10.28 -20.76
CA GLY A 362 -18.83 -9.67 -19.46
C GLY A 362 -18.35 -10.69 -18.43
N ILE A 363 -19.08 -11.80 -18.25
CA ILE A 363 -18.70 -12.86 -17.31
C ILE A 363 -17.37 -13.51 -17.71
N ILE A 364 -17.19 -13.83 -18.99
CA ILE A 364 -15.96 -14.41 -19.53
C ILE A 364 -14.80 -13.44 -19.33
N GLY A 365 -14.99 -12.15 -19.62
CA GLY A 365 -13.98 -11.10 -19.43
C GLY A 365 -13.53 -10.99 -17.98
N ILE A 366 -14.45 -11.08 -17.01
CA ILE A 366 -14.12 -11.09 -15.58
C ILE A 366 -13.25 -12.32 -15.23
N ASN A 367 -13.66 -13.52 -15.66
CA ASN A 367 -12.89 -14.75 -15.40
C ASN A 367 -11.50 -14.73 -16.04
N VAL A 368 -11.39 -14.26 -17.29
CA VAL A 368 -10.12 -14.11 -18.01
C VAL A 368 -9.24 -13.06 -17.33
N GLY A 369 -9.82 -11.95 -16.87
CA GLY A 369 -9.10 -10.91 -16.12
C GLY A 369 -8.52 -11.43 -14.81
N ILE A 370 -9.31 -12.17 -14.03
CA ILE A 370 -8.85 -12.79 -12.77
C ILE A 370 -7.79 -13.85 -13.04
N PHE A 371 -7.97 -14.67 -14.07
CA PHE A 371 -6.95 -15.63 -14.52
C PHE A 371 -5.63 -14.93 -14.91
N ALA A 372 -5.71 -13.80 -15.62
CA ALA A 372 -4.54 -13.00 -15.96
C ALA A 372 -3.87 -12.42 -14.70
N LEU A 373 -4.64 -11.95 -13.71
CA LEU A 373 -4.09 -11.50 -12.43
C LEU A 373 -3.34 -12.62 -11.70
N TRP A 374 -3.89 -13.83 -11.67
CA TRP A 374 -3.19 -15.01 -11.15
C TRP A 374 -1.85 -15.26 -11.84
N ARG A 375 -1.79 -15.04 -13.15
CA ARG A 375 -0.64 -15.44 -13.97
C ARG A 375 0.43 -14.36 -14.10
N ALA A 376 0.04 -13.09 -14.14
CA ALA A 376 0.89 -11.97 -14.53
C ALA A 376 1.15 -10.96 -13.41
N TRP A 377 0.36 -10.97 -12.32
CA TRP A 377 0.45 -9.93 -11.29
C TRP A 377 0.60 -10.48 -9.86
N PRO A 378 1.83 -10.89 -9.45
CA PRO A 378 2.11 -11.41 -8.11
C PRO A 378 1.61 -10.56 -6.93
N PRO A 379 1.60 -9.21 -6.99
CA PRO A 379 1.05 -8.40 -5.90
C PRO A 379 -0.44 -8.66 -5.62
N SER A 380 -1.21 -9.13 -6.62
CA SER A 380 -2.62 -9.49 -6.42
C SER A 380 -2.82 -10.82 -5.68
N TRP A 381 -1.81 -11.69 -5.59
CA TRP A 381 -1.99 -13.04 -5.08
C TRP A 381 -2.53 -13.10 -3.65
N ARG A 382 -2.13 -12.17 -2.77
CA ARG A 382 -2.69 -12.09 -1.41
C ARG A 382 -4.19 -11.77 -1.43
N LEU A 383 -4.61 -10.87 -2.31
CA LEU A 383 -6.02 -10.53 -2.51
C LEU A 383 -6.79 -11.73 -3.06
N LEU A 384 -6.26 -12.37 -4.10
CA LEU A 384 -6.87 -13.50 -4.76
C LEU A 384 -6.99 -14.73 -3.84
N ASN A 385 -5.96 -15.03 -3.06
CA ASN A 385 -6.00 -16.08 -2.03
C ASN A 385 -7.07 -15.82 -0.97
N ARG A 386 -7.31 -14.55 -0.63
CA ARG A 386 -8.25 -14.17 0.42
C ARG A 386 -9.71 -14.18 -0.03
N TYR A 387 -9.97 -13.82 -1.28
CA TYR A 387 -11.34 -13.57 -1.78
C TYR A 387 -11.75 -14.42 -2.98
N PHE A 388 -10.81 -15.02 -3.71
CA PHE A 388 -11.06 -15.77 -4.95
C PHE A 388 -10.73 -17.26 -4.83
N ILE A 389 -10.48 -17.74 -3.61
CA ILE A 389 -10.32 -19.16 -3.28
C ILE A 389 -11.13 -19.45 -2.02
N SER A 390 -11.92 -20.53 -2.06
CA SER A 390 -12.53 -21.09 -0.85
C SER A 390 -11.65 -22.18 -0.28
N VAL A 391 -11.32 -22.09 1.01
CA VAL A 391 -10.46 -23.03 1.73
C VAL A 391 -11.22 -23.53 2.95
N ALA A 392 -11.42 -24.84 3.07
CA ALA A 392 -12.17 -25.43 4.19
C ALA A 392 -11.51 -25.18 5.56
N ALA A 393 -10.17 -25.04 5.58
CA ALA A 393 -9.41 -24.73 6.78
C ALA A 393 -9.68 -23.34 7.39
N TYR A 394 -10.04 -22.34 6.60
CA TYR A 394 -10.27 -20.97 7.07
C TYR A 394 -11.17 -20.21 6.09
N PRO A 395 -12.42 -20.63 5.93
CA PRO A 395 -13.31 -20.03 4.95
C PRO A 395 -13.53 -18.55 5.24
N ARG A 396 -13.53 -17.75 4.17
CA ARG A 396 -13.87 -16.33 4.21
C ARG A 396 -15.23 -16.16 3.53
N PRO A 397 -16.22 -15.50 4.14
CA PRO A 397 -17.57 -15.43 3.55
C PRO A 397 -17.60 -14.91 2.10
N PHE A 398 -16.83 -13.85 1.82
CA PHE A 398 -16.72 -13.28 0.47
C PHE A 398 -16.16 -14.25 -0.58
N SER A 399 -15.39 -15.27 -0.17
CA SER A 399 -14.82 -16.21 -1.14
C SER A 399 -15.83 -17.19 -1.72
N ILE A 400 -17.03 -17.29 -1.14
CA ILE A 400 -18.16 -18.04 -1.71
C ILE A 400 -18.59 -17.48 -3.07
N ILE A 401 -18.45 -16.16 -3.28
CA ILE A 401 -18.77 -15.51 -4.55
C ILE A 401 -17.51 -15.41 -5.41
N GLY A 402 -16.40 -14.94 -4.84
CA GLY A 402 -15.20 -14.69 -5.64
C GLY A 402 -14.59 -15.95 -6.24
N ASN A 403 -14.71 -17.11 -5.59
CA ASN A 403 -14.19 -18.37 -6.14
C ASN A 403 -14.88 -18.78 -7.46
N VAL A 404 -16.12 -18.36 -7.70
CA VAL A 404 -16.90 -18.65 -8.93
C VAL A 404 -16.22 -18.01 -10.15
N PHE A 405 -15.48 -16.92 -9.95
CA PHE A 405 -14.82 -16.17 -11.03
C PHE A 405 -13.32 -16.45 -11.13
N SER A 406 -12.82 -17.52 -10.49
CA SER A 406 -11.40 -17.77 -10.31
C SER A 406 -10.96 -19.07 -10.94
N HIS A 407 -9.91 -19.03 -11.77
CA HIS A 407 -9.29 -20.18 -12.40
C HIS A 407 -7.78 -20.08 -12.31
N GLN A 408 -7.09 -21.21 -12.13
CA GLN A 408 -5.63 -21.26 -12.09
C GLN A 408 -5.03 -22.12 -13.22
N LYS A 409 -5.83 -22.98 -13.86
CA LYS A 409 -5.39 -23.86 -14.95
C LYS A 409 -6.03 -23.39 -16.27
N PRO A 410 -5.25 -23.18 -17.35
CA PRO A 410 -5.79 -22.74 -18.65
C PRO A 410 -6.92 -23.64 -19.16
N LEU A 411 -6.71 -24.96 -19.13
CA LEU A 411 -7.72 -25.92 -19.60
C LEU A 411 -9.03 -25.83 -18.80
N HIS A 412 -8.94 -25.63 -17.48
CA HIS A 412 -10.13 -25.49 -16.62
C HIS A 412 -10.91 -24.21 -16.94
N LEU A 413 -10.22 -23.10 -17.22
CA LEU A 413 -10.86 -21.88 -17.68
C LEU A 413 -11.52 -22.11 -19.04
N SER A 414 -10.78 -22.63 -20.02
CA SER A 414 -11.27 -22.79 -21.40
C SER A 414 -12.53 -23.65 -21.47
N VAL A 415 -12.55 -24.82 -20.80
CA VAL A 415 -13.72 -25.70 -20.80
C VAL A 415 -14.94 -25.01 -20.17
N ASN A 416 -14.77 -24.29 -19.06
CA ASN A 416 -15.86 -23.55 -18.43
C ASN A 416 -16.40 -22.44 -19.33
N MET A 417 -15.52 -21.64 -19.96
CA MET A 417 -15.95 -20.52 -20.79
C MET A 417 -16.62 -21.00 -22.08
N VAL A 418 -16.15 -22.10 -22.67
CA VAL A 418 -16.80 -22.76 -23.81
C VAL A 418 -18.21 -23.25 -23.42
N MET A 419 -18.33 -23.97 -22.31
CA MET A 419 -19.63 -24.48 -21.85
C MET A 419 -20.61 -23.35 -21.52
N LEU A 420 -20.11 -22.32 -20.82
CA LEU A 420 -20.89 -21.12 -20.52
C LEU A 420 -21.35 -20.42 -21.80
N TRP A 421 -20.49 -20.27 -22.81
CA TRP A 421 -20.86 -19.63 -24.07
C TRP A 421 -21.99 -20.39 -24.77
N PHE A 422 -21.83 -21.69 -25.01
CA PHE A 422 -22.78 -22.45 -25.80
C PHE A 422 -24.13 -22.65 -25.10
N VAL A 423 -24.14 -23.07 -23.84
CA VAL A 423 -25.40 -23.32 -23.12
C VAL A 423 -25.96 -22.03 -22.54
N GLY A 424 -25.09 -21.15 -22.04
CA GLY A 424 -25.53 -19.92 -21.39
C GLY A 424 -26.13 -18.91 -22.36
N THR A 425 -25.67 -18.81 -23.62
CA THR A 425 -26.32 -17.92 -24.61
C THR A 425 -27.77 -18.36 -24.87
N ARG A 426 -28.01 -19.65 -25.06
CA ARG A 426 -29.36 -20.21 -25.28
C ARG A 426 -30.28 -19.94 -24.13
N LEU A 427 -29.86 -20.33 -22.92
CA LEU A 427 -30.66 -20.09 -21.73
C LEU A 427 -30.92 -18.59 -21.53
N HIS A 428 -29.91 -17.74 -21.73
CA HIS A 428 -30.08 -16.29 -21.61
C HIS A 428 -31.10 -15.74 -22.60
N ASP A 429 -31.10 -16.18 -23.85
CA ASP A 429 -32.05 -15.70 -24.86
C ASP A 429 -33.51 -16.07 -24.52
N GLU A 430 -33.73 -17.21 -23.85
CA GLU A 430 -35.05 -17.65 -23.43
C GLU A 430 -35.55 -16.97 -22.13
N VAL A 431 -34.66 -16.75 -21.17
CA VAL A 431 -35.03 -16.34 -19.81
C VAL A 431 -34.78 -14.84 -19.56
N GLY A 432 -33.94 -14.23 -20.39
CA GLY A 432 -33.50 -12.85 -20.24
C GLY A 432 -32.36 -12.66 -19.24
N ARG A 433 -31.76 -11.46 -19.25
CA ARG A 433 -30.55 -11.15 -18.48
C ARG A 433 -30.73 -11.22 -16.96
N GLY A 434 -31.86 -10.74 -16.44
CA GLY A 434 -32.12 -10.68 -15.00
C GLY A 434 -32.15 -12.06 -14.36
N GLU A 435 -32.99 -12.95 -14.92
CA GLU A 435 -33.09 -14.34 -14.47
C GLU A 435 -31.82 -15.16 -14.75
N PHE A 436 -31.16 -14.92 -15.89
CA PHE A 436 -29.91 -15.61 -16.21
C PHE A 436 -28.80 -15.31 -15.19
N LEU A 437 -28.58 -14.03 -14.88
CA LEU A 437 -27.56 -13.62 -13.92
C LEU A 437 -27.89 -14.08 -12.50
N SER A 438 -29.16 -14.02 -12.09
CA SER A 438 -29.56 -14.50 -10.77
C SER A 438 -29.37 -16.02 -10.65
N LEU A 439 -29.70 -16.79 -11.69
CA LEU A 439 -29.46 -18.23 -11.73
C LEU A 439 -27.96 -18.57 -11.70
N TYR A 440 -27.13 -17.89 -12.50
CA TYR A 440 -25.68 -18.09 -12.52
C TYR A 440 -25.08 -17.84 -11.13
N MET A 441 -25.43 -16.70 -10.52
CA MET A 441 -24.92 -16.33 -9.20
C MET A 441 -25.44 -17.25 -8.10
N ALA A 442 -26.74 -17.55 -8.09
CA ALA A 442 -27.33 -18.44 -7.09
C ALA A 442 -26.74 -19.84 -7.15
N SER A 443 -26.57 -20.40 -8.35
CA SER A 443 -25.98 -21.73 -8.55
C SER A 443 -24.52 -21.76 -8.09
N GLY A 444 -23.75 -20.71 -8.38
CA GLY A 444 -22.38 -20.55 -7.88
C GLY A 444 -22.31 -20.46 -6.36
N ILE A 445 -23.17 -19.65 -5.73
CA ILE A 445 -23.21 -19.46 -4.27
C ILE A 445 -23.59 -20.76 -3.55
N VAL A 446 -24.67 -21.42 -3.99
CA VAL A 446 -25.14 -22.68 -3.39
C VAL A 446 -24.11 -23.80 -3.61
N GLY A 447 -23.52 -23.89 -4.82
CA GLY A 447 -22.43 -24.81 -5.10
C GLY A 447 -21.22 -24.60 -4.17
N SER A 448 -20.73 -23.37 -4.08
CA SER A 448 -19.61 -23.01 -3.20
C SER A 448 -19.89 -23.28 -1.72
N LEU A 449 -21.11 -22.99 -1.25
CA LEU A 449 -21.51 -23.26 0.12
C LEU A 449 -21.63 -24.76 0.40
N LEU A 450 -22.19 -25.54 -0.53
CA LEU A 450 -22.32 -26.99 -0.39
C LEU A 450 -20.94 -27.66 -0.37
N SER A 451 -20.05 -27.27 -1.29
CA SER A 451 -18.65 -27.71 -1.30
C SER A 451 -17.95 -27.41 0.03
N LEU A 452 -18.03 -26.16 0.49
CA LEU A 452 -17.44 -25.77 1.77
C LEU A 452 -17.97 -26.61 2.93
N SER A 453 -19.30 -26.76 3.01
CA SER A 453 -19.96 -27.49 4.09
C SER A 453 -19.58 -28.97 4.05
N ALA A 454 -19.59 -29.60 2.88
CA ALA A 454 -19.21 -30.99 2.72
C ALA A 454 -17.76 -31.24 3.13
N HIS A 455 -16.81 -30.43 2.65
CA HIS A 455 -15.39 -30.58 3.00
C HIS A 455 -15.12 -30.33 4.48
N VAL A 456 -15.79 -29.36 5.10
CA VAL A 456 -15.67 -29.09 6.54
C VAL A 456 -16.25 -30.25 7.37
N LEU A 457 -17.41 -30.79 6.98
CA LEU A 457 -18.06 -31.91 7.70
C LEU A 457 -17.30 -33.23 7.52
N LEU A 458 -16.66 -33.44 6.37
CA LEU A 458 -15.81 -34.61 6.09
C LEU A 458 -14.38 -34.48 6.67
N GLY A 459 -14.06 -33.37 7.36
CA GLY A 459 -12.73 -33.14 7.94
C GLY A 459 -11.62 -32.91 6.90
N GLN A 460 -11.98 -32.52 5.68
CA GLN A 460 -11.06 -32.32 4.54
C GLN A 460 -10.56 -30.87 4.49
N TRP A 461 -9.72 -30.49 5.45
CA TRP A 461 -9.31 -29.09 5.66
C TRP A 461 -8.44 -28.48 4.55
N THR A 462 -7.68 -29.31 3.83
CA THR A 462 -6.69 -28.86 2.83
C THR A 462 -7.28 -28.61 1.44
N VAL A 463 -8.55 -28.96 1.24
CA VAL A 463 -9.22 -28.81 -0.06
C VAL A 463 -9.46 -27.34 -0.34
N THR A 464 -9.12 -26.95 -1.57
CA THR A 464 -9.38 -25.62 -2.11
C THR A 464 -10.34 -25.72 -3.28
N ALA A 465 -11.32 -24.82 -3.32
CA ALA A 465 -12.35 -24.77 -4.35
C ALA A 465 -12.30 -23.41 -5.08
N LEU A 466 -12.22 -23.48 -6.42
CA LEU A 466 -12.27 -22.34 -7.33
C LEU A 466 -12.75 -22.80 -8.71
N GLY A 467 -13.59 -22.00 -9.35
CA GLY A 467 -14.08 -22.21 -10.71
C GLY A 467 -15.56 -21.88 -10.89
N ALA A 468 -15.92 -21.49 -12.11
CA ALA A 468 -17.29 -21.21 -12.52
C ALA A 468 -18.17 -22.46 -12.68
N SER A 469 -17.62 -23.67 -12.53
CA SER A 469 -18.28 -24.91 -12.92
C SER A 469 -19.56 -25.21 -12.11
N GLY A 470 -19.63 -24.84 -10.83
CA GLY A 470 -20.86 -24.94 -10.04
C GLY A 470 -21.97 -23.97 -10.50
N ALA A 471 -21.60 -22.79 -11.01
CA ALA A 471 -22.57 -21.88 -11.62
C ALA A 471 -23.06 -22.41 -12.98
N ILE A 472 -22.14 -22.95 -13.78
CA ILE A 472 -22.43 -23.54 -15.09
C ILE A 472 -23.28 -24.81 -14.94
N SER A 473 -23.03 -25.65 -13.93
CA SER A 473 -23.84 -26.85 -13.69
C SER A 473 -25.31 -26.49 -13.42
N GLY A 474 -25.56 -25.39 -12.71
CA GLY A 474 -26.92 -24.85 -12.54
C GLY A 474 -27.54 -24.30 -13.82
N ILE A 475 -26.78 -23.61 -14.68
CA ILE A 475 -27.25 -23.21 -16.01
C ILE A 475 -27.64 -24.43 -16.84
N VAL A 476 -26.79 -25.46 -16.87
CA VAL A 476 -27.02 -26.69 -17.63
C VAL A 476 -28.26 -27.43 -17.12
N ALA A 477 -28.38 -27.60 -15.79
CA ALA A 477 -29.57 -28.19 -15.18
C ALA A 477 -30.83 -27.39 -15.49
N GLY A 478 -30.77 -26.06 -15.36
CA GLY A 478 -31.92 -25.20 -15.66
C GLY A 478 -32.38 -25.36 -17.10
N TRP A 479 -31.45 -25.28 -18.06
CA TRP A 479 -31.77 -25.45 -19.47
C TRP A 479 -32.31 -26.84 -19.82
N CYS A 480 -31.73 -27.89 -19.25
CA CYS A 480 -32.18 -29.28 -19.44
C CYS A 480 -33.58 -29.54 -18.88
N ILE A 481 -33.96 -28.90 -17.75
CA ILE A 481 -35.29 -29.05 -17.15
C ILE A 481 -36.34 -28.23 -17.91
N LEU A 482 -35.99 -27.03 -18.41
CA LEU A 482 -36.89 -26.26 -19.28
C LEU A 482 -37.23 -27.05 -20.56
N HIS A 483 -36.25 -27.76 -21.10
CA HIS A 483 -36.39 -28.60 -22.29
C HIS A 483 -36.40 -30.09 -21.96
N ALA A 484 -37.03 -30.47 -20.85
CA ALA A 484 -37.00 -31.85 -20.38
C ALA A 484 -37.44 -32.84 -21.46
N ASN A 485 -38.46 -32.48 -22.25
CA ASN A 485 -39.04 -33.34 -23.28
C ASN A 485 -38.52 -33.07 -24.70
N ASP A 486 -37.74 -32.01 -24.90
CA ASP A 486 -37.24 -31.63 -26.22
C ASP A 486 -35.90 -32.33 -26.51
N ASN A 487 -35.66 -32.62 -27.79
CA ASN A 487 -34.40 -33.20 -28.22
C ASN A 487 -33.33 -32.09 -28.31
N LEU A 488 -32.44 -32.07 -27.33
CA LEU A 488 -31.32 -31.13 -27.29
C LEU A 488 -30.16 -31.67 -28.12
N THR A 489 -29.60 -30.81 -28.98
CA THR A 489 -28.41 -31.10 -29.77
C THR A 489 -27.20 -30.34 -29.23
N PHE A 490 -26.03 -30.95 -29.27
CA PHE A 490 -24.78 -30.27 -28.95
C PHE A 490 -24.22 -29.60 -30.21
N TYR A 491 -24.32 -28.28 -30.30
CA TYR A 491 -23.79 -27.48 -31.43
C TYR A 491 -22.26 -27.57 -31.60
N LEU A 492 -21.54 -28.14 -30.64
CA LEU A 492 -20.10 -28.40 -30.77
C LEU A 492 -19.79 -29.56 -31.72
N LEU A 493 -20.77 -30.42 -32.01
CA LEU A 493 -20.63 -31.53 -32.94
C LEU A 493 -20.79 -31.02 -34.39
N PRO A 494 -20.05 -31.60 -35.36
CA PRO A 494 -20.29 -31.37 -36.79
C PRO A 494 -21.77 -31.52 -37.13
N GLU A 495 -22.27 -30.72 -38.08
CA GLU A 495 -23.71 -30.67 -38.44
C GLU A 495 -24.29 -32.07 -38.73
N ASP A 496 -23.52 -32.92 -39.40
CA ASP A 496 -23.88 -34.31 -39.71
C ASP A 496 -24.11 -35.19 -38.47
N TRP A 497 -23.51 -34.84 -37.32
CA TRP A 497 -23.59 -35.58 -36.06
C TRP A 497 -24.65 -35.00 -35.11
N GLN A 498 -25.15 -33.79 -35.37
CA GLN A 498 -26.13 -33.13 -34.50
C GLN A 498 -27.48 -33.85 -34.52
N GLY A 499 -27.89 -34.41 -35.67
CA GLY A 499 -29.12 -35.21 -35.78
C GLY A 499 -29.01 -36.59 -35.10
N VAL A 500 -27.81 -37.18 -35.06
CA VAL A 500 -27.55 -38.50 -34.47
C VAL A 500 -27.37 -38.41 -32.96
N VAL A 501 -26.77 -37.33 -32.46
CA VAL A 501 -26.48 -37.10 -31.04
C VAL A 501 -27.46 -36.07 -30.47
N SER A 502 -28.75 -36.41 -30.54
CA SER A 502 -29.80 -35.67 -29.85
C SER A 502 -30.37 -36.52 -28.71
N ALA A 503 -30.62 -35.91 -27.57
CA ALA A 503 -31.22 -36.59 -26.43
C ALA A 503 -32.15 -35.64 -25.69
N ARG A 504 -33.14 -36.23 -25.00
CA ARG A 504 -34.07 -35.47 -24.16
C ARG A 504 -33.33 -34.74 -23.05
N GLY A 505 -33.70 -33.51 -22.76
CA GLY A 505 -33.04 -32.70 -21.72
C GLY A 505 -32.97 -33.40 -20.36
N TRP A 506 -34.05 -34.09 -19.94
CA TRP A 506 -34.03 -34.84 -18.67
C TRP A 506 -33.00 -35.97 -18.69
N PHE A 507 -32.86 -36.67 -19.83
CA PHE A 507 -31.93 -37.80 -19.97
C PHE A 507 -30.49 -37.31 -19.93
N ILE A 508 -30.17 -36.23 -20.64
CA ILE A 508 -28.84 -35.60 -20.61
C ILE A 508 -28.48 -35.22 -19.17
N LEU A 509 -29.38 -34.54 -18.46
CA LEU A 509 -29.15 -34.15 -17.07
C LEU A 509 -28.95 -35.37 -16.16
N SER A 510 -29.81 -36.38 -16.26
CA SER A 510 -29.69 -37.61 -15.47
C SER A 510 -28.36 -38.33 -15.74
N THR A 511 -27.91 -38.40 -16.99
CA THR A 511 -26.61 -39.01 -17.33
C THR A 511 -25.44 -38.23 -16.73
N ILE A 512 -25.44 -36.90 -16.83
CA ILE A 512 -24.36 -36.06 -16.29
C ILE A 512 -24.30 -36.17 -14.76
N VAL A 513 -25.44 -36.08 -14.07
CA VAL A 513 -25.54 -36.21 -12.61
C VAL A 513 -25.12 -37.61 -12.16
N ALA A 514 -25.61 -38.66 -12.81
CA ALA A 514 -25.24 -40.04 -12.47
C ALA A 514 -23.73 -40.27 -12.64
N ALA A 515 -23.14 -39.76 -13.73
CA ALA A 515 -21.70 -39.86 -13.95
C ALA A 515 -20.88 -39.14 -12.87
N GLU A 516 -21.36 -38.02 -12.34
CA GLU A 516 -20.71 -37.35 -11.21
C GLU A 516 -20.84 -38.11 -9.90
N VAL A 517 -22.02 -38.64 -9.57
CA VAL A 517 -22.22 -39.45 -8.38
C VAL A 517 -21.33 -40.69 -8.41
N VAL A 518 -21.22 -41.35 -9.56
CA VAL A 518 -20.31 -42.49 -9.76
C VAL A 518 -18.86 -42.07 -9.55
N ARG A 519 -18.41 -40.94 -10.13
CA ARG A 519 -17.04 -40.43 -9.92
C ARG A 519 -16.75 -40.10 -8.46
N LEU A 520 -17.73 -39.51 -7.76
CA LEU A 520 -17.62 -39.21 -6.33
C LEU A 520 -17.48 -40.50 -5.49
N ALA A 521 -18.25 -41.54 -5.82
CA ALA A 521 -18.20 -42.83 -5.13
C ALA A 521 -16.92 -43.64 -5.43
N MET A 522 -16.40 -43.57 -6.67
CA MET A 522 -15.31 -44.43 -7.11
C MET A 522 -13.91 -44.03 -6.61
N THR A 523 -13.75 -42.91 -5.86
CA THR A 523 -12.49 -42.47 -5.20
C THR A 523 -11.19 -42.61 -6.04
N PHE A 524 -11.28 -42.67 -7.37
CA PHE A 524 -10.09 -42.74 -8.21
C PHE A 524 -9.39 -41.38 -8.20
N ARG A 525 -8.04 -41.44 -8.30
CA ARG A 525 -7.10 -40.31 -8.37
C ARG A 525 -7.27 -39.45 -9.65
N ALA A 526 -8.50 -39.14 -10.04
CA ALA A 526 -8.83 -38.23 -11.11
C ALA A 526 -8.58 -36.79 -10.64
N PRO A 527 -8.21 -35.88 -11.56
CA PRO A 527 -7.95 -34.48 -11.22
C PRO A 527 -9.15 -33.88 -10.48
N ALA A 528 -8.89 -33.30 -9.30
CA ALA A 528 -9.87 -32.78 -8.34
C ALA A 528 -10.85 -31.77 -8.98
N LEU A 529 -11.95 -32.27 -9.54
CA LEU A 529 -13.15 -31.50 -9.84
C LEU A 529 -13.99 -31.45 -8.57
N ASP A 530 -14.50 -30.28 -8.23
CA ASP A 530 -15.32 -30.10 -7.03
C ASP A 530 -16.74 -30.61 -7.28
N HIS A 531 -16.93 -31.92 -7.10
CA HIS A 531 -18.20 -32.59 -7.30
C HIS A 531 -19.32 -32.03 -6.40
N TRP A 532 -19.00 -31.60 -5.17
CA TRP A 532 -19.99 -31.02 -4.27
C TRP A 532 -20.49 -29.67 -4.78
N ALA A 533 -19.60 -28.85 -5.36
CA ALA A 533 -20.01 -27.60 -5.99
C ALA A 533 -20.93 -27.84 -7.21
N HIS A 534 -20.63 -28.86 -8.02
CA HIS A 534 -21.46 -29.18 -9.18
C HIS A 534 -22.86 -29.65 -8.77
N ILE A 535 -22.95 -30.55 -7.78
CA ILE A 535 -24.21 -31.03 -7.20
C ILE A 535 -25.07 -29.86 -6.70
N GLY A 536 -24.46 -28.92 -5.96
CA GLY A 536 -25.17 -27.73 -5.46
C GLY A 536 -25.71 -26.85 -6.58
N GLY A 537 -24.95 -26.71 -7.67
CA GLY A 537 -25.41 -26.04 -8.88
C GLY A 537 -26.57 -26.76 -9.57
N TYR A 538 -26.48 -28.08 -9.79
CA TYR A 538 -27.58 -28.85 -10.40
C TYR A 538 -28.87 -28.74 -9.61
N ILE A 539 -28.81 -28.88 -8.28
CA ILE A 539 -29.95 -28.73 -7.39
C ILE A 539 -30.59 -27.35 -7.58
N THR A 540 -29.76 -26.29 -7.59
CA THR A 540 -30.25 -24.91 -7.77
C THR A 540 -30.94 -24.73 -9.13
N GLY A 541 -30.32 -25.21 -10.21
CA GLY A 541 -30.89 -25.15 -11.56
C GLY A 541 -32.21 -25.90 -11.70
N ILE A 542 -32.30 -27.12 -11.14
CA ILE A 542 -33.54 -27.92 -11.13
C ILE A 542 -34.65 -27.19 -10.38
N ILE A 543 -34.35 -26.69 -9.17
CA ILE A 543 -35.33 -25.97 -8.35
C ILE A 543 -35.82 -24.73 -9.09
N TRP A 544 -34.90 -23.90 -9.58
CA TRP A 544 -35.23 -22.68 -10.31
C TRP A 544 -36.10 -22.96 -11.55
N ALA A 545 -35.72 -23.92 -12.39
CA ALA A 545 -36.47 -24.24 -13.61
C ALA A 545 -37.85 -24.85 -13.30
N SER A 546 -37.95 -25.67 -12.25
CA SER A 546 -39.22 -26.23 -11.79
C SER A 546 -40.18 -25.13 -11.30
N PHE A 547 -39.67 -24.15 -10.54
CA PHE A 547 -40.46 -22.98 -10.13
C PHE A 547 -40.91 -22.14 -11.33
N LYS A 548 -40.04 -21.93 -12.33
CA LYS A 548 -40.37 -21.19 -13.55
C LYS A 548 -41.47 -21.90 -14.35
N ASN A 549 -41.33 -23.21 -14.57
CA ASN A 549 -42.35 -24.02 -15.26
C ASN A 549 -43.69 -24.02 -14.53
N ALA A 550 -43.68 -24.11 -13.19
CA ALA A 550 -44.91 -24.06 -12.39
C ALA A 550 -45.61 -22.69 -12.51
N LYS A 551 -44.84 -21.59 -12.47
CA LYS A 551 -45.36 -20.22 -12.65
C LYS A 551 -45.94 -20.03 -14.06
N GLU A 552 -45.25 -20.52 -15.08
CA GLU A 552 -45.69 -20.45 -16.47
C GLU A 552 -46.97 -21.24 -16.70
N LYS A 553 -47.05 -22.46 -16.14
CA LYS A 553 -48.26 -23.29 -16.19
C LYS A 553 -49.45 -22.59 -15.54
N LYS A 554 -49.27 -22.02 -14.34
CA LYS A 554 -50.32 -21.27 -13.65
C LYS A 554 -50.79 -20.06 -14.47
N ARG A 555 -49.84 -19.30 -15.05
CA ARG A 555 -50.17 -18.18 -15.96
C ARG A 555 -51.01 -18.63 -17.16
N ARG A 556 -50.67 -19.78 -17.77
CA ARG A 556 -51.43 -20.35 -18.89
C ARG A 556 -52.83 -20.80 -18.49
N GLU A 557 -52.98 -21.36 -17.29
CA GLU A 557 -54.28 -21.75 -16.73
C GLU A 557 -55.16 -20.53 -16.43
N GLU A 558 -54.57 -19.43 -15.95
CA GLU A 558 -55.25 -18.15 -15.68
C GLU A 558 -55.62 -17.37 -16.95
N MET A 559 -54.94 -17.59 -18.09
CA MET A 559 -55.30 -16.95 -19.35
C MET A 559 -56.67 -17.40 -19.84
N SER A 560 -57.48 -16.44 -20.30
CA SER A 560 -58.76 -16.71 -20.97
C SER A 560 -58.54 -17.53 -22.24
N TRP A 561 -59.53 -18.35 -22.64
CA TRP A 561 -59.50 -19.10 -23.90
C TRP A 561 -59.13 -18.21 -25.09
N PHE A 562 -59.68 -16.98 -25.15
CA PHE A 562 -59.35 -16.01 -26.20
C PHE A 562 -57.87 -15.61 -26.18
N GLN A 563 -57.28 -15.38 -25.00
CA GLN A 563 -55.88 -15.01 -24.88
C GLN A 563 -54.95 -16.16 -25.28
N ARG A 564 -55.31 -17.41 -24.95
CA ARG A 564 -54.53 -18.60 -25.35
C ARG A 564 -54.51 -18.80 -26.87
N LEU A 565 -55.58 -18.43 -27.56
CA LEU A 565 -55.70 -18.63 -29.01
C LEU A 565 -54.77 -17.69 -29.80
N PHE A 566 -54.49 -16.50 -29.26
CA PHE A 566 -53.63 -15.49 -29.87
C PHE A 566 -52.22 -15.40 -29.24
N SER A 567 -51.88 -16.29 -28.31
CA SER A 567 -50.56 -16.31 -27.64
C SER A 567 -49.58 -17.35 -28.20
N ASN A 568 -50.00 -18.19 -29.14
CA ASN A 568 -49.15 -19.12 -29.88
C ASN A 568 -48.69 -18.49 -31.19
#